data_AF-A0A2I0PTL0-F1
#
_entry.id   AF-A0A2I0PTL0-F1
#
_cell.length_a   1.000
_cell.length_b   1.000
_cell.length_c   1.000
_cell.angle_alpha   90.00
_cell.angle_beta   90.00
_cell.angle_gamma   90.00
#
_symmetry.space_group_name_H-M   'P 1'
#
loop_
_entity.id
_entity.type
_entity.pdbx_description
1 polymer ?
#
loop_
_entity_poly.entity_id
_entity_poly.type
_entity_poly.pdbx_seq_one_letter_code
_entity_poly.pdbx_strand_id
1 'polypeptide(L)'
;MKNILRLLIPLTLILCVLAMGCTQPAPAPAPVPVPATPLPVATTLQVPVSPTAQTCSLTPGPTQQVPEDESVSITVNRNTISENPTITTRFNGGLGLGMIQRMAVTVIRSDCVTEQGLQDAPGIGASVTLMGTTKTDRVIVVVTMTSGDQYTVIDNDYPFPKAM
;
A
#
# COMPACT_ATOMS: atom_id res chain seq x y z
N MET A 1 -11.46 23.42 -56.57
CA MET A 1 -10.58 22.22 -56.45
C MET A 1 -9.60 22.26 -55.27
N LYS A 2 -9.13 23.44 -54.82
CA LYS A 2 -8.13 23.57 -53.72
C LYS A 2 -8.66 23.21 -52.31
N ASN A 3 -9.97 23.27 -52.10
CA ASN A 3 -10.59 23.10 -50.79
C ASN A 3 -10.91 21.62 -50.49
N ILE A 4 -11.17 20.83 -51.54
CA ILE A 4 -11.38 19.37 -51.45
C ILE A 4 -10.07 18.67 -51.07
N LEU A 5 -8.93 19.14 -51.61
CA LEU A 5 -7.60 18.60 -51.28
C LEU A 5 -7.20 18.86 -49.82
N ARG A 6 -7.68 19.94 -49.19
CA ARG A 6 -7.37 20.25 -47.78
C ARG A 6 -8.15 19.41 -46.78
N LEU A 7 -9.30 18.86 -47.17
CA LEU A 7 -10.13 18.01 -46.30
C LEU A 7 -9.74 16.51 -46.36
N LEU A 8 -9.12 16.09 -47.47
CA LEU A 8 -8.64 14.71 -47.65
C LEU A 8 -7.41 14.38 -46.80
N ILE A 9 -6.54 15.36 -46.53
CA ILE A 9 -5.29 15.20 -45.77
C ILE A 9 -5.51 14.79 -44.29
N PRO A 10 -6.41 15.42 -43.51
CA PRO A 10 -6.66 14.97 -42.13
C PRO A 10 -7.41 13.62 -42.09
N LEU A 11 -8.24 13.33 -43.09
CA LEU A 11 -9.04 12.10 -43.15
C LEU A 11 -8.17 10.86 -43.42
N THR A 12 -7.15 10.96 -44.28
CA THR A 12 -6.17 9.89 -44.49
C THR A 12 -5.20 9.74 -43.31
N LEU A 13 -4.89 10.82 -42.59
CA LEU A 13 -4.04 10.75 -41.40
C LEU A 13 -4.71 9.97 -40.25
N ILE A 14 -6.01 10.18 -40.04
CA ILE A 14 -6.80 9.50 -38.99
C ILE A 14 -6.96 7.99 -39.27
N LEU A 15 -7.04 7.59 -40.55
CA LEU A 15 -7.14 6.18 -40.94
C LEU A 15 -5.82 5.41 -40.70
N CYS A 16 -4.66 6.06 -40.82
CA CYS A 16 -3.36 5.42 -40.59
C CYS A 16 -3.08 5.06 -39.12
N VAL A 17 -3.72 5.73 -38.15
CA VAL A 17 -3.44 5.51 -36.71
C VAL A 17 -4.07 4.21 -36.18
N LEU A 18 -5.08 3.68 -36.87
CA LEU A 18 -5.79 2.45 -36.47
C LEU A 18 -5.08 1.15 -36.91
N ALA A 19 -3.96 1.24 -37.62
CA ALA A 19 -3.22 0.09 -38.16
C ALA A 19 -2.00 -0.34 -37.32
N MET A 20 -1.74 0.26 -36.15
CA MET A 20 -0.68 -0.20 -35.24
C MET A 20 -1.21 -1.31 -34.32
N GLY A 21 -1.61 -2.43 -34.92
CA GLY A 21 -1.70 -3.70 -34.20
C GLY A 21 -0.27 -4.18 -33.93
N CYS A 22 0.22 -3.99 -32.72
CA CYS A 22 1.51 -4.51 -32.27
C CYS A 22 1.46 -6.05 -32.34
N THR A 23 2.02 -6.61 -33.41
CA THR A 23 2.33 -8.05 -33.52
C THR A 23 3.35 -8.40 -32.44
N GLN A 24 2.89 -9.07 -31.40
CA GLN A 24 3.73 -9.60 -30.33
C GLN A 24 4.66 -10.70 -30.91
N PRO A 25 5.99 -10.60 -30.74
CA PRO A 25 6.90 -11.67 -31.16
C PRO A 25 6.61 -12.97 -30.39
N ALA A 26 6.48 -14.07 -31.13
CA ALA A 26 6.35 -15.41 -30.56
C ALA A 26 7.61 -15.76 -29.74
N PRO A 27 7.46 -16.40 -28.56
CA PRO A 27 8.61 -16.91 -27.80
C PRO A 27 9.38 -17.97 -28.62
N ALA A 28 10.71 -17.85 -28.61
CA ALA A 28 11.62 -18.77 -29.27
C ALA A 28 11.48 -20.21 -28.74
N PRO A 29 11.74 -21.25 -29.58
CA PRO A 29 11.72 -22.63 -29.13
C PRO A 29 12.87 -22.89 -28.15
N ALA A 30 12.55 -23.55 -27.04
CA ALA A 30 13.53 -24.03 -26.07
C ALA A 30 14.45 -25.12 -26.69
N PRO A 31 15.69 -25.30 -26.20
CA PRO A 31 16.59 -26.34 -26.69
C PRO A 31 16.07 -27.73 -26.33
N VAL A 32 16.17 -28.65 -27.29
CA VAL A 32 15.86 -30.08 -27.14
C VAL A 32 16.84 -30.72 -26.14
N PRO A 33 16.38 -31.38 -25.07
CA PRO A 33 17.24 -32.23 -24.26
C PRO A 33 17.38 -33.62 -24.90
N VAL A 34 18.61 -34.10 -24.93
CA VAL A 34 19.03 -35.44 -25.37
C VAL A 34 18.34 -36.52 -24.50
N PRO A 35 17.95 -37.70 -25.04
CA PRO A 35 17.32 -38.76 -24.26
C PRO A 35 18.29 -39.30 -23.20
N ALA A 36 17.94 -39.17 -21.92
CA ALA A 36 18.60 -39.85 -20.82
C ALA A 36 17.85 -41.14 -20.47
N THR A 37 18.61 -42.22 -20.37
CA THR A 37 18.24 -43.59 -19.97
C THR A 37 17.44 -43.60 -18.65
N PRO A 38 16.36 -44.39 -18.50
CA PRO A 38 15.56 -44.39 -17.27
C PRO A 38 16.31 -45.04 -16.11
N LEU A 39 16.55 -44.28 -15.04
CA LEU A 39 16.85 -44.81 -13.71
C LEU A 39 15.54 -45.01 -12.91
N PRO A 40 15.49 -45.96 -11.97
CA PRO A 40 14.28 -46.29 -11.23
C PRO A 40 13.75 -45.12 -10.39
N VAL A 41 12.45 -44.88 -10.49
CA VAL A 41 11.68 -43.90 -9.72
C VAL A 41 11.77 -44.22 -8.23
N ALA A 42 12.39 -43.34 -7.45
CA ALA A 42 12.27 -43.34 -6.01
C ALA A 42 11.01 -42.54 -5.63
N THR A 43 10.01 -43.23 -5.06
CA THR A 43 8.82 -42.60 -4.47
C THR A 43 9.24 -41.78 -3.25
N THR A 44 9.29 -40.46 -3.40
CA THR A 44 9.49 -39.54 -2.28
C THR A 44 8.19 -39.42 -1.49
N LEU A 45 8.16 -39.97 -0.28
CA LEU A 45 7.15 -39.67 0.73
C LEU A 45 7.17 -38.16 1.02
N GLN A 46 6.06 -37.48 0.72
CA GLN A 46 5.87 -36.06 1.06
C GLN A 46 5.78 -35.94 2.59
N VAL A 47 6.79 -35.33 3.19
CA VAL A 47 6.75 -34.89 4.60
C VAL A 47 5.78 -33.72 4.69
N PRO A 48 4.82 -33.71 5.64
CA PRO A 48 3.95 -32.56 5.84
C PRO A 48 4.80 -31.35 6.27
N VAL A 49 4.77 -30.29 5.47
CA VAL A 49 5.33 -28.99 5.83
C VAL A 49 4.47 -28.38 6.93
N SER A 50 4.97 -28.38 8.16
CA SER A 50 4.38 -27.62 9.26
C SER A 50 4.33 -26.13 8.89
N PRO A 51 3.22 -25.40 9.15
CA PRO A 51 3.13 -23.99 8.84
C PRO A 51 4.17 -23.21 9.64
N THR A 52 5.07 -22.51 8.94
CA THR A 52 6.00 -21.56 9.54
C THR A 52 5.19 -20.48 10.25
N ALA A 53 5.40 -20.29 11.55
CA ALA A 53 4.74 -19.21 12.29
C ALA A 53 5.12 -17.87 11.66
N GLN A 54 4.12 -17.12 11.20
CA GLN A 54 4.32 -15.79 10.63
C GLN A 54 4.80 -14.84 11.73
N THR A 55 6.01 -14.29 11.60
CA THR A 55 6.58 -13.34 12.56
C THR A 55 6.48 -11.92 12.02
N CYS A 56 5.87 -11.02 12.79
CA CYS A 56 5.79 -9.59 12.54
C CYS A 56 6.49 -8.82 13.67
N SER A 57 6.95 -7.60 13.39
CA SER A 57 7.57 -6.73 14.40
C SER A 57 6.57 -5.71 14.95
N LEU A 58 6.30 -5.83 16.25
CA LEU A 58 5.56 -4.84 17.04
C LEU A 58 6.52 -3.91 17.79
N THR A 59 7.77 -3.78 17.35
CA THR A 59 8.71 -2.83 17.98
C THR A 59 8.64 -1.50 17.23
N PRO A 60 8.24 -0.39 17.89
CA PRO A 60 8.23 0.92 17.27
C PRO A 60 9.58 1.34 16.70
N GLY A 61 9.54 2.01 15.55
CA GLY A 61 10.69 2.61 14.89
C GLY A 61 10.88 4.08 15.29
N PRO A 62 11.92 4.75 14.75
CA PRO A 62 12.13 6.18 14.97
C PRO A 62 11.07 7.02 14.24
N THR A 63 10.62 8.09 14.88
CA THR A 63 9.78 9.13 14.26
C THR A 63 10.63 10.33 13.82
N GLN A 64 10.14 11.08 12.84
CA GLN A 64 10.77 12.34 12.40
C GLN A 64 10.04 13.54 12.98
N GLN A 65 10.83 14.58 13.32
CA GLN A 65 10.28 15.89 13.62
C GLN A 65 9.96 16.61 12.32
N VAL A 66 8.70 16.99 12.15
CA VAL A 66 8.25 17.83 11.05
C VAL A 66 8.72 19.27 11.32
N PRO A 67 9.19 20.02 10.30
CA PRO A 67 9.45 21.45 10.42
C PRO A 67 8.25 22.20 11.03
N GLU A 68 8.54 23.26 11.77
CA GLU A 68 7.51 23.96 12.54
C GLU A 68 6.41 24.56 11.66
N ASP A 69 6.79 25.14 10.52
CA ASP A 69 5.90 25.69 9.50
C ASP A 69 5.06 24.62 8.78
N GLU A 70 5.56 23.38 8.72
CA GLU A 70 4.85 22.21 8.17
C GLU A 70 4.14 21.36 9.24
N SER A 71 4.12 21.81 10.49
CA SER A 71 3.64 21.00 11.61
C SER A 71 2.19 20.55 11.46
N VAL A 72 1.93 19.29 11.84
CA VAL A 72 0.60 18.66 11.82
C VAL A 72 0.29 18.03 13.17
N SER A 73 -1.00 18.00 13.51
CA SER A 73 -1.53 17.35 14.70
C SER A 73 -2.40 16.15 14.29
N ILE A 74 -2.07 14.99 14.82
CA ILE A 74 -2.75 13.72 14.53
C ILE A 74 -3.01 13.01 15.85
N THR A 75 -4.18 12.38 15.97
CA THR A 75 -4.52 11.55 17.12
C THR A 75 -4.86 10.15 16.65
N VAL A 76 -4.47 9.15 17.43
CA VAL A 76 -4.85 7.76 17.23
C VAL A 76 -5.70 7.33 18.42
N ASN A 77 -6.90 6.85 18.14
CA ASN A 77 -7.82 6.34 19.15
C ASN A 77 -8.17 4.88 18.86
N ARG A 78 -8.21 4.07 19.90
CA ARG A 78 -8.61 2.67 19.84
C ARG A 78 -9.96 2.51 20.53
N ASN A 79 -10.90 1.81 19.89
CA ASN A 79 -12.17 1.51 20.51
C ASN A 79 -12.02 0.44 21.62
N THR A 80 -13.07 0.27 22.42
CA THR A 80 -13.13 -0.71 23.52
C THR A 80 -13.97 -1.95 23.18
N ILE A 81 -14.49 -2.04 21.95
CA ILE A 81 -15.41 -3.10 21.52
C ILE A 81 -14.58 -4.30 21.07
N SER A 82 -14.71 -5.43 21.79
CA SER A 82 -13.87 -6.61 21.55
C SER A 82 -14.33 -7.44 20.33
N GLU A 83 -15.60 -7.38 19.96
CA GLU A 83 -16.14 -8.11 18.80
C GLU A 83 -15.70 -7.48 17.48
N ASN A 84 -15.43 -6.17 17.48
CA ASN A 84 -14.99 -5.43 16.31
C ASN A 84 -13.95 -4.36 16.71
N PRO A 85 -12.73 -4.77 17.07
CA PRO A 85 -11.69 -3.86 17.51
C PRO A 85 -11.20 -3.01 16.33
N THR A 86 -11.23 -1.69 16.49
CA THR A 86 -10.81 -0.73 15.45
C THR A 86 -9.87 0.33 16.02
N ILE A 87 -8.94 0.77 15.20
CA ILE A 87 -8.05 1.89 15.46
C ILE A 87 -8.38 3.00 14.47
N THR A 88 -8.71 4.18 14.99
CA THR A 88 -9.05 5.38 14.20
C THR A 88 -7.96 6.42 14.36
N THR A 89 -7.27 6.71 13.27
CA THR A 89 -6.33 7.83 13.16
C THR A 89 -7.06 9.04 12.60
N ARG A 90 -6.99 10.17 13.29
CA ARG A 90 -7.68 11.42 12.93
C ARG A 90 -6.69 12.55 12.72
N PHE A 91 -6.84 13.25 11.62
CA PHE A 91 -6.11 14.47 11.32
C PHE A 91 -6.78 15.67 12.01
N ASN A 92 -6.04 16.41 12.83
CA ASN A 92 -6.59 17.52 13.62
C ASN A 92 -6.23 18.90 13.05
N GLY A 93 -5.45 18.98 11.98
CA GLY A 93 -4.93 20.24 11.43
C GLY A 93 -3.48 20.49 11.81
N GLY A 94 -3.10 21.76 11.94
CA GLY A 94 -1.73 22.22 12.16
C GLY A 94 -1.36 23.36 11.22
N LEU A 95 -0.16 23.92 11.37
CA LEU A 95 0.33 25.00 10.49
C LEU A 95 0.52 24.49 9.05
N GLY A 96 0.94 23.23 8.91
CA GLY A 96 1.10 22.54 7.62
C GLY A 96 -0.19 22.05 6.97
N LEU A 97 -1.39 22.38 7.46
CA LEU A 97 -2.66 21.92 6.87
C LEU A 97 -2.76 22.24 5.36
N GLY A 98 -2.25 23.38 4.91
CA GLY A 98 -2.26 23.76 3.49
C GLY A 98 -1.21 23.03 2.65
N MET A 99 -0.29 22.30 3.29
CA MET A 99 0.87 21.66 2.67
C MET A 99 0.82 20.13 2.78
N ILE A 100 -0.17 19.55 3.46
CA ILE A 100 -0.29 18.09 3.52
C ILE A 100 -0.93 17.55 2.23
N GLN A 101 -0.23 16.62 1.58
CA GLN A 101 -0.71 15.91 0.40
C GLN A 101 -1.39 14.60 0.77
N ARG A 102 -0.85 13.86 1.75
CA ARG A 102 -1.35 12.54 2.13
C ARG A 102 -1.09 12.23 3.59
N MET A 103 -2.03 11.53 4.22
CA MET A 103 -1.84 10.83 5.50
C MET A 103 -2.04 9.34 5.25
N ALA A 104 -0.97 8.55 5.35
CA ALA A 104 -0.99 7.10 5.24
C ALA A 104 -0.87 6.46 6.62
N VAL A 105 -1.70 5.45 6.88
CA VAL A 105 -1.77 4.74 8.17
C VAL A 105 -1.55 3.26 7.92
N THR A 106 -0.62 2.68 8.67
CA THR A 106 -0.39 1.23 8.71
C THR A 106 -0.61 0.73 10.13
N VAL A 107 -1.40 -0.32 10.29
CA VAL A 107 -1.57 -1.04 11.56
C VAL A 107 -0.97 -2.43 11.40
N ILE A 108 0.06 -2.74 12.18
CA ILE A 108 0.61 -4.09 12.31
C ILE A 108 -0.09 -4.72 13.52
N ARG A 109 -0.99 -5.64 13.23
CA ARG A 109 -1.79 -6.31 14.25
C ARG A 109 -0.98 -7.35 15.01
N SER A 110 -1.42 -7.66 16.23
CA SER A 110 -0.79 -8.68 17.09
C SER A 110 -0.85 -10.11 16.54
N ASP A 111 -1.74 -10.36 15.57
CA ASP A 111 -1.85 -11.61 14.81
C ASP A 111 -1.06 -11.58 13.49
N CYS A 112 -0.19 -10.58 13.32
CA CYS A 112 0.68 -10.39 12.16
C CYS A 112 -0.03 -10.10 10.84
N VAL A 113 -1.29 -9.69 10.89
CA VAL A 113 -1.99 -9.08 9.76
C VAL A 113 -1.63 -7.59 9.69
N THR A 114 -1.34 -7.10 8.49
CA THR A 114 -1.10 -5.67 8.26
C THR A 114 -2.32 -5.05 7.60
N GLU A 115 -2.89 -4.04 8.23
CA GLU A 115 -3.96 -3.21 7.67
C GLU A 115 -3.36 -1.89 7.19
N GLN A 116 -3.86 -1.37 6.08
CA GLN A 116 -3.41 -0.10 5.52
C GLN A 116 -4.58 0.74 5.05
N GLY A 117 -4.46 2.04 5.22
CA GLY A 117 -5.40 3.02 4.72
C GLY A 117 -4.72 4.35 4.50
N LEU A 118 -5.35 5.21 3.72
CA LEU A 118 -4.83 6.54 3.45
C LEU A 118 -5.96 7.54 3.30
N GLN A 119 -5.61 8.81 3.50
CA GLN A 119 -6.43 9.94 3.13
C GLN A 119 -5.58 10.89 2.27
N ASP A 120 -6.07 11.18 1.07
CA ASP A 120 -5.50 12.22 0.21
C ASP A 120 -6.04 13.59 0.62
N ALA A 121 -5.15 14.58 0.64
CA ALA A 121 -5.40 15.96 1.05
C ALA A 121 -6.32 16.06 2.29
N PRO A 122 -5.94 15.46 3.43
CA PRO A 122 -6.81 15.38 4.60
C PRO A 122 -7.13 16.78 5.15
N GLY A 123 -8.42 17.11 5.20
CA GLY A 123 -8.91 18.26 5.96
C GLY A 123 -8.98 17.97 7.47
N ILE A 124 -9.21 19.01 8.26
CA ILE A 124 -9.45 18.86 9.71
C ILE A 124 -10.61 17.88 9.93
N GLY A 125 -10.34 16.85 10.73
CA GLY A 125 -11.28 15.82 11.10
C GLY A 125 -11.39 14.66 10.12
N ALA A 126 -10.62 14.65 9.03
CA ALA A 126 -10.48 13.45 8.21
C ALA A 126 -9.86 12.32 9.04
N SER A 127 -10.27 11.08 8.76
CA SER A 127 -9.84 9.93 9.55
C SER A 127 -9.70 8.67 8.71
N VAL A 128 -8.78 7.81 9.13
CA VAL A 128 -8.62 6.45 8.62
C VAL A 128 -8.91 5.49 9.77
N THR A 129 -9.88 4.60 9.58
CA THR A 129 -10.24 3.56 10.56
C THR A 129 -9.86 2.20 10.00
N LEU A 130 -9.04 1.46 10.75
CA LEU A 130 -8.53 0.14 10.38
C LEU A 130 -8.84 -0.87 11.48
N MET A 131 -8.86 -2.15 11.09
CA MET A 131 -9.03 -3.24 12.02
C MET A 131 -7.83 -3.35 12.97
N GLY A 132 -8.12 -3.62 14.24
CA GLY A 132 -7.14 -3.98 15.26
C GLY A 132 -7.38 -5.39 15.77
N THR A 133 -6.78 -5.70 16.91
CA THR A 133 -6.99 -6.94 17.67
C THR A 133 -7.49 -6.67 19.09
N THR A 134 -7.53 -7.66 19.97
CA THR A 134 -7.77 -7.46 21.41
C THR A 134 -6.46 -7.44 22.21
N LYS A 135 -5.32 -7.32 21.54
CA LYS A 135 -3.99 -7.16 22.15
C LYS A 135 -3.35 -5.84 21.69
N THR A 136 -2.05 -5.71 21.89
CA THR A 136 -1.26 -4.56 21.43
C THR A 136 -1.01 -4.65 19.93
N ASP A 137 -1.39 -3.61 19.20
CA ASP A 137 -1.03 -3.44 17.79
C ASP A 137 -0.12 -2.22 17.65
N ARG A 138 0.75 -2.23 16.63
CA ARG A 138 1.62 -1.11 16.31
C ARG A 138 0.99 -0.26 15.21
N VAL A 139 0.97 1.06 15.40
CA VAL A 139 0.39 2.01 14.44
C VAL A 139 1.50 2.92 13.94
N ILE A 140 1.59 3.02 12.62
CA ILE A 140 2.55 3.86 11.91
C ILE A 140 1.75 4.86 11.09
N VAL A 141 2.03 6.16 11.26
CA VAL A 141 1.43 7.24 10.49
C VAL A 141 2.53 7.99 9.77
N VAL A 142 2.42 8.00 8.44
CA VAL A 142 3.30 8.75 7.56
C VAL A 142 2.51 9.87 6.91
N VAL A 143 3.04 11.08 6.98
CA VAL A 143 2.51 12.22 6.23
C VAL A 143 3.43 12.53 5.06
N THR A 144 2.82 12.84 3.93
CA THR A 144 3.51 13.33 2.73
C THR A 144 3.10 14.78 2.52
N MET A 145 4.09 15.68 2.43
CA MET A 145 3.87 17.08 2.14
C MET A 145 3.77 17.32 0.62
N THR A 146 3.25 18.47 0.22
CA THR A 146 3.17 18.88 -1.18
C THR A 146 4.54 19.11 -1.82
N SER A 147 5.59 19.33 -1.00
CA SER A 147 6.99 19.34 -1.45
C SER A 147 7.47 17.96 -1.92
N GLY A 148 6.78 16.88 -1.50
CA GLY A 148 7.20 15.50 -1.67
C GLY A 148 7.92 14.91 -0.44
N ASP A 149 8.21 15.74 0.58
CA ASP A 149 8.84 15.26 1.81
C ASP A 149 7.90 14.32 2.58
N GLN A 150 8.48 13.33 3.24
CA GLN A 150 7.74 12.30 3.99
C GLN A 150 8.26 12.19 5.41
N TYR A 151 7.33 12.22 6.37
CA TYR A 151 7.63 12.14 7.79
C TYR A 151 6.80 11.05 8.45
N THR A 152 7.45 10.13 9.16
CA THR A 152 6.79 9.21 10.09
C THR A 152 6.57 9.97 11.40
N VAL A 153 5.34 10.43 11.59
CA VAL A 153 4.97 11.30 12.71
C VAL A 153 4.47 10.52 13.92
N ILE A 154 4.00 9.28 13.70
CA ILE A 154 3.60 8.36 14.74
C ILE A 154 4.15 7.00 14.37
N ASP A 155 4.83 6.37 15.32
CA ASP A 155 5.20 4.96 15.28
C ASP A 155 5.18 4.50 16.73
N ASN A 156 4.06 3.91 17.17
CA ASN A 156 3.82 3.58 18.57
C ASN A 156 2.96 2.33 18.72
N ASP A 157 3.06 1.72 19.89
CA ASP A 157 2.20 0.60 20.30
C ASP A 157 0.92 1.10 20.97
N TYR A 158 -0.21 0.52 20.58
CA TYR A 158 -1.53 0.85 21.08
C TYR A 158 -2.17 -0.38 21.72
N PRO A 159 -2.03 -0.57 23.04
CA PRO A 159 -2.64 -1.70 23.74
C PRO A 159 -4.17 -1.61 23.69
N PHE A 160 -4.84 -2.76 23.62
CA PHE A 160 -6.29 -2.81 23.78
C PHE A 160 -6.67 -2.35 25.20
N PRO A 161 -7.61 -1.39 25.34
CA PRO A 161 -8.01 -0.91 26.66
C PRO A 161 -8.57 -2.05 27.51
N LYS A 162 -8.20 -2.09 28.79
CA LYS A 162 -8.85 -3.01 29.74
C LYS A 162 -10.25 -2.49 30.03
N ALA A 163 -11.24 -3.39 30.08
CA ALA A 163 -12.55 -3.05 30.61
C ALA A 163 -12.37 -2.55 32.06
N MET A 164 -12.88 -1.35 32.35
CA MET A 164 -12.96 -0.81 33.72
C MET A 164 -14.18 -1.37 34.43
#